data_AF-W0VAH2-F1
#
_entry.id   AF-W0VAH2-F1
#
_cell.length_a   1.000
_cell.length_b   1.000
_cell.length_c   1.000
_cell.angle_alpha   90.00
_cell.angle_beta   90.00
_cell.angle_gamma   90.00
#
_symmetry.space_group_name_H-M   'P 1'
#
loop_
_entity.id
_entity.type
_entity.pdbx_description
1 polymer ?
#
loop_
_entity_poly.entity_id
_entity_poly.type
_entity_poly.pdbx_seq_one_letter_code
_entity_poly.pdbx_strand_id
1 'polypeptide(L)' 'MPEGHTDIFKEKIVEVEKYDEAGDIYMHFFPNDEVRVVVSNARGASSAHPIIHYGKPETISSGK' A
#
# COMPACT_ATOMS: atom_id res chain seq x y z
N MET A 1 14.22 19.80 10.33
CA MET A 1 13.42 19.83 9.09
C MET A 1 14.20 20.66 8.08
N PRO A 2 14.47 20.17 6.87
CA PRO A 2 15.10 20.99 5.86
C PRO A 2 14.13 22.10 5.45
N GLU A 3 14.58 23.35 5.51
CA GLU A 3 13.83 24.51 5.05
C GLU A 3 13.65 24.41 3.52
N GLY A 4 12.41 24.42 3.03
CA GLY A 4 12.11 24.47 1.59
C GLY A 4 11.39 23.25 0.99
N HIS A 5 11.05 22.22 1.76
CA HIS A 5 10.09 21.22 1.31
C HIS A 5 8.66 21.68 1.61
N THR A 6 7.85 21.89 0.57
CA THR A 6 6.39 22.00 0.72
C THR A 6 5.83 20.59 0.79
N ASP A 7 5.35 20.19 1.96
CA ASP A 7 4.67 18.91 2.11
C ASP A 7 3.33 18.95 1.37
N ILE A 8 3.16 18.05 0.39
CA ILE A 8 1.90 17.89 -0.33
C ILE A 8 1.09 16.79 0.37
N PHE A 9 0.08 17.19 1.14
CA PHE A 9 -0.84 16.27 1.80
C PHE A 9 -2.09 16.02 0.94
N LYS A 10 -2.44 14.75 0.74
CA LYS A 10 -3.71 14.31 0.14
C LYS A 10 -4.43 13.43 1.17
N GLU A 11 -5.67 13.79 1.52
CA GLU A 11 -6.50 13.04 2.47
C GLU A 11 -7.70 12.41 1.74
N LYS A 12 -8.07 11.19 2.15
CA LYS A 12 -9.28 10.51 1.69
C LYS A 12 -9.90 9.71 2.84
N ILE A 13 -11.15 10.00 3.17
CA ILE A 13 -11.95 9.22 4.13
C ILE A 13 -12.70 8.13 3.35
N VAL A 14 -12.67 6.90 3.85
CA VAL A 14 -13.33 5.74 3.24
C VAL A 14 -14.05 4.95 4.33
N GLU A 15 -15.27 4.51 4.04
CA GLU A 15 -15.99 3.59 4.92
C GLU A 15 -15.34 2.21 4.87
N VAL A 16 -15.07 1.65 6.04
CA VAL A 16 -14.47 0.32 6.19
C VAL A 16 -15.54 -0.64 6.69
N GLU A 17 -15.78 -1.71 5.94
CA GLU A 17 -16.70 -2.77 6.35
C GLU A 17 -16.18 -3.46 7.62
N LYS A 18 -17.11 -3.92 8.47
CA LYS A 18 -16.75 -4.66 9.67
C LYS A 18 -16.24 -6.05 9.29
N TYR A 19 -15.08 -6.41 9.83
CA TYR A 19 -14.51 -7.75 9.64
C TYR A 19 -15.04 -8.73 10.70
N ASP A 20 -15.29 -9.97 10.28
CA ASP A 20 -15.73 -11.05 11.18
C ASP A 20 -14.59 -11.55 12.08
N GLU A 21 -13.35 -11.46 11.58
CA GLU A 21 -12.13 -11.88 12.28
C GLU A 21 -11.14 -10.72 12.35
N ALA A 22 -10.37 -10.67 13.45
CA ALA A 22 -9.22 -9.78 13.54
C ALA A 22 -8.14 -10.22 12.54
N GLY A 23 -7.34 -9.26 12.07
CA GLY A 23 -6.20 -9.51 11.20
C GLY A 23 -5.26 -8.29 11.15
N ASP A 24 -4.17 -8.43 10.41
CA ASP A 24 -3.19 -7.35 10.25
C ASP A 24 -3.64 -6.36 9.17
N ILE A 25 -3.37 -5.07 9.39
CA ILE A 25 -3.62 -4.02 8.40
C ILE A 25 -2.41 -3.92 7.46
N TYR A 26 -2.64 -4.09 6.17
CA TYR A 26 -1.66 -3.90 5.11
C TYR A 26 -2.01 -2.68 4.27
N MET A 27 -1.04 -1.79 4.07
CA MET A 27 -1.14 -0.66 3.15
C MET A 27 -0.25 -0.91 1.93
N HIS A 28 -0.85 -0.85 0.74
CA HIS A 28 -0.17 -1.02 -0.53
C HIS A 28 -0.22 0.27 -1.32
N PHE A 29 0.94 0.71 -1.80
CA PHE A 29 1.11 1.86 -2.67
C PHE A 29 1.35 1.37 -4.10
N PHE A 30 0.56 1.89 -5.02
CA PHE A 30 0.62 1.60 -6.46
C PHE A 30 0.98 2.89 -7.23
N PRO A 31 1.33 2.78 -8.53
CA PRO A 31 1.51 3.95 -9.38
C PRO A 31 0.28 4.89 -9.37
N ASN A 32 0.50 6.16 -9.72
CA ASN A 32 -0.54 7.20 -9.78
C ASN A 32 -1.21 7.54 -8.43
N ASP A 33 -0.46 7.43 -7.33
CA ASP A 33 -0.94 7.68 -5.96
C ASP A 33 -2.13 6.78 -5.55
N GLU A 34 -2.32 5.63 -6.21
CA GLU A 34 -3.33 4.66 -5.79
C GLU A 34 -2.84 3.93 -4.53
N VAL A 35 -3.65 3.98 -3.48
CA VAL A 35 -3.39 3.29 -2.22
C VAL A 35 -4.53 2.30 -1.95
N ARG A 36 -4.19 1.06 -1.59
CA ARG A 36 -5.14 0.07 -1.10
C ARG A 36 -4.81 -0.33 0.31
N VAL A 37 -5.83 -0.33 1.17
CA VAL A 37 -5.75 -0.80 2.55
C VAL A 37 -6.57 -2.07 2.66
N VAL A 38 -5.97 -3.14 3.18
CA VAL A 38 -6.65 -4.42 3.39
C VAL A 38 -6.35 -4.95 4.79
N VAL A 39 -7.32 -5.64 5.38
CA VAL A 39 -7.12 -6.43 6.60
C VAL A 39 -6.97 -7.89 6.20
N SER A 40 -5.92 -8.56 6.67
CA SER A 40 -5.67 -9.97 6.33
C SER A 40 -4.98 -10.75 7.45
N ASN A 41 -5.36 -12.01 7.58
CA ASN A 41 -4.65 -13.01 8.39
C ASN A 41 -3.51 -13.69 7.62
N ALA A 42 -3.47 -13.52 6.29
CA ALA A 42 -2.34 -13.94 5.48
C ALA A 42 -1.26 -12.84 5.53
N ARG A 43 0.01 -13.24 5.58
CA ARG A 43 1.13 -12.29 5.46
C ARG A 43 1.23 -11.73 4.04
N GLY A 44 1.74 -10.51 3.87
CA GLY A 44 1.88 -9.86 2.56
C GLY A 44 2.62 -10.65 1.47
N ALA A 45 3.54 -11.55 1.85
CA ALA A 45 4.26 -12.42 0.91
C ALA A 45 3.54 -13.75 0.62
N SER A 46 2.41 -14.01 1.28
CA SER A 46 1.64 -15.25 1.12
C SER A 46 0.89 -15.24 -0.21
N SER A 47 0.83 -16.41 -0.87
CA SER A 47 -0.05 -16.60 -2.02
C SER A 47 -1.53 -16.50 -1.66
N ALA A 48 -1.88 -16.61 -0.38
CA ALA A 48 -3.23 -16.41 0.15
C ALA A 48 -3.53 -14.95 0.52
N HIS A 49 -2.58 -14.03 0.32
CA HIS A 49 -2.79 -12.62 0.59
C HIS A 49 -3.76 -12.00 -0.43
N PRO A 50 -4.72 -11.12 -0.02
CA PRO A 50 -5.69 -10.52 -0.94
C PRO A 50 -5.07 -9.70 -2.08
N ILE A 51 -3.92 -9.10 -1.81
CA ILE A 51 -3.11 -8.40 -2.82
C ILE A 51 -1.95 -9.32 -3.22
N ILE A 52 -2.02 -9.86 -4.44
CA ILE A 52 -0.97 -10.71 -5.01
C ILE A 52 -0.08 -9.84 -5.92
N HIS A 53 1.21 -9.80 -5.63
CA HIS A 53 2.19 -9.11 -6.46
C HIS A 53 2.63 -10.01 -7.63
N TYR A 54 2.12 -9.74 -8.83
CA TYR A 54 2.57 -10.42 -10.05
C TYR A 54 3.68 -9.59 -10.72
N GLY A 55 4.91 -10.09 -10.70
CA GLY A 55 6.04 -9.46 -11.42
C GLY A 55 7.34 -9.43 -10.62
N LYS A 56 8.47 -9.39 -11.32
CA LYS A 56 9.76 -9.02 -10.72
C LYS A 56 9.69 -7.53 -10.35
N PRO A 57 10.31 -7.08 -9.24
CA PRO A 57 10.44 -5.65 -8.97
C PRO A 57 11.06 -5.00 -10.20
N GLU A 58 10.36 -4.05 -10.82
CA GLU A 58 10.96 -3.28 -11.90
C GLU A 58 12.18 -2.59 -11.32
N THR A 59 13.36 -2.97 -11.81
CA THR A 59 14.58 -2.28 -11.45
C THR A 59 14.44 -0.90 -12.06
N ILE A 60 14.08 0.09 -11.25
CA ILE A 60 14.14 1.49 -11.66
C ILE A 60 15.62 1.74 -11.94
N SER A 61 16.04 1.60 -13.20
CA SER A 61 17.38 1.95 -13.62
C SER A 61 17.48 3.46 -13.42
N SER A 62 18.22 3.88 -12.40
CA SER A 62 18.62 5.26 -12.23
C SER A 62 19.39 5.66 -13.49
N GLY A 63 18.71 6.38 -14.39
CA GLY A 63 19.30 6.98 -15.58
C GLY A 63 20.42 7.91 -15.13
N LYS A 64 21.61 7.64 -15.68
CA LYS A 64 22.83 8.44 -15.54
C LYS A 64 22.71 9.75 -16.32
#